data_AF-A0A554J180-F1
#
_entry.id   AF-A0A554J180-F1
#
_cell.length_a   1.000
_cell.length_b   1.000
_cell.length_c   1.000
_cell.angle_alpha   90.00
_cell.angle_beta   90.00
_cell.angle_gamma   90.00
#
_symmetry.space_group_name_H-M   'P 1'
#
loop_
_entity.id
_entity.type
_entity.pdbx_description
1 polymer ?
#
loop_
_entity_poly.entity_id
_entity_poly.type
_entity_poly.pdbx_seq_one_letter_code
_entity_poly.pdbx_strand_id
1 'polypeptide(L)' 'MIKKINGKYVVLSEKTKRSFGTYRTLAEAKKRLRQIEYFKHLSAQNSSLKRGKRRKS' A
#
# COMPACT_ATOMS: atom_id res chain seq x y z
N MET A 1 1.52 -1.05 7.89
CA MET A 1 1.77 -0.48 9.25
C MET A 1 1.71 1.04 9.25
N ILE A 2 1.45 1.67 10.41
CA ILE A 2 1.49 3.14 10.58
C ILE A 2 2.61 3.46 11.56
N LYS A 3 3.48 4.42 11.23
CA LYS A 3 4.59 4.88 12.09
C LYS A 3 4.51 6.39 12.29
N LYS A 4 4.69 6.87 13.52
CA LYS A 4 4.75 8.31 13.80
C LYS A 4 6.18 8.81 13.65
N ILE A 5 6.40 9.79 12.79
CA ILE A 5 7.72 10.39 12.51
C ILE A 5 7.54 11.92 12.49
N ASN A 6 8.31 12.66 13.29
CA ASN A 6 8.28 14.13 13.38
C ASN A 6 6.85 14.70 13.52
N GLY A 7 6.04 14.08 14.38
CA GLY A 7 4.66 14.51 14.63
C GLY A 7 3.64 14.14 13.54
N LYS A 8 4.06 13.49 12.45
CA LYS A 8 3.20 13.04 11.35
C LYS A 8 3.06 11.51 11.36
N TYR A 9 1.95 11.00 10.83
CA TYR A 9 1.67 9.57 10.69
C TYR A 9 2.01 9.08 9.28
N VAL A 10 3.00 8.21 9.17
CA VAL A 10 3.46 7.64 7.90
C VAL A 10 2.92 6.23 7.75
N VAL A 11 2.28 5.95 6.61
CA VAL A 11 1.80 4.61 6.28
C VAL A 11 2.91 3.88 5.53
N LEU A 12 3.37 2.77 6.08
CA LEU A 12 4.48 1.97 5.54
C LEU A 12 4.00 0.57 5.17
N SER A 13 4.56 0.03 4.09
CA SER A 13 4.46 -1.39 3.74
C SER A 13 5.24 -2.23 4.74
N GLU A 14 4.67 -3.32 5.24
CA GLU A 14 5.40 -4.24 6.13
C GLU A 14 6.50 -5.00 5.38
N LYS A 15 6.22 -5.40 4.13
CA LYS A 15 7.13 -6.25 3.35
C LYS A 15 8.29 -5.47 2.71
N THR A 16 7.98 -4.29 2.17
CA THR A 16 8.94 -3.51 1.37
C THR A 16 9.41 -2.24 2.06
N LYS A 17 8.88 -1.93 3.25
CA LYS A 17 9.16 -0.69 4.01
C LYS A 17 8.94 0.61 3.20
N ARG A 18 8.27 0.54 2.05
CA ARG A 18 7.90 1.70 1.24
C ARG A 18 6.88 2.56 1.97
N SER A 19 7.07 3.87 1.91
CA SER A 19 6.09 4.86 2.36
C SER A 19 4.99 5.01 1.32
N PHE A 20 3.75 4.86 1.76
CA PHE A 20 2.55 5.09 0.96
C PHE A 20 1.94 6.48 1.17
N GLY A 21 2.53 7.29 2.06
CA GLY A 21 2.09 8.63 2.35
C GLY A 21 2.34 9.03 3.80
N THR A 22 2.37 10.35 4.02
CA THR A 22 2.46 10.97 5.34
C THR A 22 1.18 11.76 5.61
N TYR A 23 0.63 11.61 6.80
CA TYR A 23 -0.67 12.16 7.20
C TYR A 23 -0.55 12.92 8.51
N ARG A 24 -1.43 13.90 8.73
CA ARG A 24 -1.45 14.68 9.98
C ARG A 24 -2.16 13.93 11.09
N THR A 25 -3.19 13.15 10.76
CA THR A 25 -3.99 12.42 11.74
C THR A 25 -3.85 10.90 11.60
N LEU A 26 -4.08 10.21 12.72
CA LEU A 26 -4.11 8.75 12.76
C LEU A 26 -5.31 8.20 11.97
N ALA A 27 -6.44 8.91 11.97
CA ALA A 27 -7.64 8.54 11.24
C ALA A 27 -7.43 8.49 9.72
N GLU A 28 -6.75 9.50 9.15
CA GLU A 28 -6.40 9.51 7.72
C GLU A 28 -5.45 8.37 7.36
N ALA A 29 -4.42 8.14 8.18
CA ALA A 29 -3.49 7.04 7.99
C ALA A 29 -4.20 5.68 8.01
N LYS A 30 -5.18 5.49 8.92
CA LYS A 30 -6.02 4.28 8.97
C LYS A 30 -6.90 4.13 7.73
N LYS A 31 -7.53 5.21 7.25
CA LYS A 31 -8.31 5.19 6.00
C LYS A 31 -7.43 4.75 4.82
N ARG A 32 -6.22 5.28 4.73
CA ARG A 32 -5.27 4.91 3.67
C ARG A 32 -4.84 3.44 3.77
N LEU A 33 -4.56 2.96 4.98
CA LEU A 33 -4.20 1.56 5.20
C LEU A 33 -5.29 0.62 4.71
N ARG A 34 -6.56 0.89 5.04
CA ARG A 34 -7.72 0.12 4.55
C ARG A 34 -7.82 0.10 3.02
N GLN A 35 -7.58 1.24 2.38
CA GLN A 35 -7.56 1.30 0.91
C GLN A 35 -6.47 0.39 0.33
N ILE A 36 -5.26 0.45 0.89
CA ILE A 36 -4.13 -0.37 0.43
C ILE A 36 -4.44 -1.86 0.60
N GLU A 37 -5.04 -2.25 1.72
CA GLU A 37 -5.48 -3.64 1.96
C GLU A 37 -6.54 -4.06 0.93
N TYR A 38 -7.55 -3.23 0.70
CA TYR A 38 -8.58 -3.48 -0.30
C TYR A 38 -7.99 -3.72 -1.70
N PHE A 39 -7.09 -2.84 -2.15
CA PHE A 39 -6.41 -3.00 -3.43
C PHE A 39 -5.49 -4.23 -3.46
N LYS A 40 -4.87 -4.61 -2.34
CA LYS A 40 -4.05 -5.82 -2.23
C LYS A 40 -4.91 -7.06 -2.50
N HIS A 41 -6.10 -7.15 -1.91
CA HIS A 41 -7.03 -8.27 -2.12
C HIS A 41 -7.60 -8.31 -3.54
N LEU A 42 -7.94 -7.15 -4.13
CA LEU A 42 -8.36 -7.06 -5.53
C LEU A 42 -7.25 -7.44 -6.53
N SER A 43 -6.01 -7.05 -6.25
CA SER A 43 -4.87 -7.35 -7.11
C SER A 43 -4.47 -8.82 -7.07
N ALA A 44 -4.67 -9.49 -5.93
CA ALA A 44 -4.43 -10.92 -5.80
C ALA A 44 -5.36 -11.73 -6.72
N GLN A 45 -6.64 -11.35 -6.83
CA GLN A 45 -7.61 -11.97 -7.74
C GLN A 45 -7.25 -11.76 -9.22
N ASN A 46 -6.64 -10.63 -9.58
CA ASN A 46 -6.20 -10.33 -10.96
C ASN A 46 -4.76 -10.79 -11.29
N SER A 47 -4.04 -11.36 -10.32
CA SER A 47 -2.64 -11.74 -10.50
C SER A 47 -2.44 -13.02 -11.33
N SER A 48 -3.51 -13.77 -11.59
CA SER A 48 -3.54 -14.84 -12.60
C SER A 48 -3.45 -14.30 -14.05
N LEU A 49 -3.74 -13.02 -14.30
CA LEU A 49 -3.71 -12.41 -15.64
C LEU A 49 -2.40 -11.67 -15.98
N LYS A 50 -1.50 -11.41 -15.02
CA LYS A 50 -0.26 -10.62 -15.23
C LYS A 50 1.05 -11.41 -15.16
N ARG A 51 1.04 -12.72 -15.44
CA ARG A 51 2.26 -13.50 -15.79
C ARG A 51 2.38 -13.85 -17.28
N GLY A 52 1.57 -13.24 -18.14
CA GLY A 52 1.56 -13.53 -19.58
C GLY A 52 1.56 -12.30 -20.48
N LYS A 53 2.56 -11.42 -20.39
CA LYS A 53 2.97 -10.54 -21.52
C LYS A 53 4.27 -9.78 -21.18
N ARG A 54 5.37 -10.54 -21.16
CA ARG A 54 6.70 -10.04 -21.49
C ARG A 54 7.16 -10.82 -22.73
N ARG A 55 6.43 -10.68 -23.83
CA ARG A 55 6.91 -11.10 -25.15
C ARG A 55 7.76 -9.97 -25.69
N LYS A 56 9.05 -10.28 -25.89
CA LYS A 56 10.01 -9.49 -26.67
C LYS A 56 9.36 -9.03 -27.98
N SER A 57 9.58 -7.78 -28.36
CA SER A 57 9.69 -7.31 -29.74
C SER A 57 10.82 -6.31 -29.77
#